data_AF-A0AA38PUJ8-F1
#
_entry.id   AF-A0AA38PUJ8-F1
#
_cell.length_a   1.000
_cell.length_b   1.000
_cell.length_c   1.000
_cell.angle_alpha   90.00
_cell.angle_beta   90.00
_cell.angle_gamma   90.00
#
_symmetry.space_group_name_H-M   'P 1'
#
loop_
_entity.id
_entity.type
_entity.pdbx_description
1 polymer ?
#
loop_
_entity_poly.entity_id
_entity_poly.type
_entity_poly.pdbx_seq_one_letter_code
_entity_poly.pdbx_strand_id
1 'polypeptide(L)'
;MYTAIKQARLNDKFQDSLYLFLELVRAGVMHGHLWSNRAFSGGPSFGTDDEKSCMLLVMRVLSIVPLNFQVRILSGNISSSSLIHLGLSQSQAWSAPLSRELLVFNSFVRSLTRALRTLLEVTSLNMLLRGDARRARDDLLDITLSLPFQTEVNTGFGVLAKVYLDALTHINHGVRVRDPIAEGVAEAKALALDICEETFTGVKFPKQEVERGFRFWDVTLTAMRQLHSEGAVLQELIDQFEAAEAWLAPMRP
;
A
#
# COMPACT_ATOMS: atom_id res chain seq x y z
N MET A 1 -19.55 -6.01 3.16
CA MET A 1 -18.12 -6.18 3.57
C MET A 1 -17.65 -7.63 3.65
N TYR A 2 -18.27 -8.50 4.47
CA TYR A 2 -17.88 -9.93 4.55
C TYR A 2 -17.89 -10.64 3.18
N THR A 3 -18.92 -10.39 2.36
CA THR A 3 -19.03 -10.94 1.00
C THR A 3 -17.89 -10.49 0.09
N ALA A 4 -17.49 -9.21 0.18
CA ALA A 4 -16.41 -8.64 -0.63
C ALA A 4 -15.06 -9.31 -0.33
N ILE A 5 -14.76 -9.57 0.95
CA ILE A 5 -13.56 -10.32 1.36
C ILE A 5 -13.59 -11.74 0.78
N LYS A 6 -14.75 -12.42 0.86
CA LYS A 6 -14.91 -13.79 0.35
C LYS A 6 -14.74 -13.88 -1.17
N GLN A 7 -15.27 -12.92 -1.91
CA GLN A 7 -15.17 -12.90 -3.37
C GLN A 7 -13.76 -12.59 -3.86
N ALA A 8 -12.98 -11.82 -3.10
CA ALA A 8 -11.63 -11.43 -3.49
C ALA A 8 -10.60 -12.58 -3.48
N ARG A 9 -10.98 -13.80 -3.02
CA ARG A 9 -10.16 -15.04 -3.04
C ARG A 9 -8.71 -14.83 -2.61
N LEU A 10 -8.52 -14.13 -1.49
CA LEU A 10 -7.21 -13.73 -0.99
C LEU A 10 -6.39 -14.90 -0.41
N ASN A 11 -5.06 -14.84 -0.61
CA ASN A 11 -4.10 -15.51 0.26
C ASN A 11 -3.89 -14.67 1.54
N ASP A 12 -3.33 -15.27 2.60
CA ASP A 12 -3.17 -14.61 3.92
C ASP A 12 -2.45 -13.25 3.86
N LYS A 13 -1.66 -12.99 2.81
CA LYS A 13 -0.81 -11.81 2.66
C LYS A 13 -1.56 -10.49 2.42
N PHE A 14 -2.84 -10.51 2.04
CA PHE A 14 -3.62 -9.30 1.77
C PHE A 14 -4.84 -9.13 2.68
N GLN A 15 -5.10 -10.07 3.60
CA GLN A 15 -6.31 -10.03 4.43
C GLN A 15 -6.38 -8.75 5.29
N ASP A 16 -5.30 -8.46 6.04
CA ASP A 16 -5.21 -7.25 6.88
C ASP A 16 -5.33 -5.97 6.04
N SER A 17 -4.62 -5.90 4.91
CA SER A 17 -4.69 -4.74 4.01
C SER A 17 -6.07 -4.55 3.39
N LEU A 18 -6.77 -5.64 3.00
CA LEU A 18 -8.13 -5.54 2.48
C LEU A 18 -9.10 -5.12 3.57
N TYR A 19 -8.99 -5.65 4.78
CA TYR A 19 -9.85 -5.24 5.89
C TYR A 19 -9.66 -3.75 6.21
N LEU A 20 -8.40 -3.29 6.31
CA LEU A 20 -8.09 -1.87 6.47
C LEU A 20 -8.68 -1.03 5.34
N PHE A 21 -8.52 -1.46 4.09
CA PHE A 21 -9.11 -0.79 2.93
C PHE A 21 -10.63 -0.62 3.08
N LEU A 22 -11.35 -1.68 3.43
CA LEU A 22 -12.81 -1.64 3.58
C LEU A 22 -13.27 -0.70 4.70
N GLU A 23 -12.56 -0.70 5.82
CA GLU A 23 -12.84 0.21 6.93
C GLU A 23 -12.50 1.67 6.59
N LEU A 24 -11.45 1.93 5.81
CA LEU A 24 -11.13 3.26 5.30
C LEU A 24 -12.18 3.74 4.26
N VAL A 25 -12.71 2.84 3.43
CA VAL A 25 -13.85 3.14 2.54
C VAL A 25 -15.07 3.52 3.36
N ARG A 26 -15.39 2.75 4.41
CA ARG A 26 -16.50 3.05 5.34
C ARG A 26 -16.29 4.37 6.08
N ALA A 27 -15.06 4.71 6.42
CA ALA A 27 -14.71 6.00 7.04
C ALA A 27 -14.74 7.18 6.05
N GLY A 28 -14.92 6.92 4.74
CA GLY A 28 -15.01 7.96 3.72
C GLY A 28 -13.68 8.62 3.37
N VAL A 29 -12.53 7.99 3.67
CA VAL A 29 -11.20 8.56 3.42
C VAL A 29 -10.49 7.96 2.20
N MET A 30 -11.07 6.95 1.55
CA MET A 30 -10.54 6.30 0.35
C MET A 30 -11.08 6.92 -0.94
N HIS A 31 -10.59 8.10 -1.32
CA HIS A 31 -10.99 8.79 -2.56
C HIS A 31 -9.79 9.39 -3.30
N GLY A 32 -9.99 9.92 -4.51
CA GLY A 32 -8.96 10.59 -5.32
C GLY A 32 -8.83 12.10 -5.10
N HIS A 33 -9.70 12.71 -4.29
CA HIS A 33 -9.67 14.16 -4.02
C HIS A 33 -8.59 14.60 -3.02
N LEU A 34 -8.14 15.84 -3.17
CA LEU A 34 -7.20 16.51 -2.25
C LEU A 34 -7.83 16.74 -0.88
N TRP A 35 -7.04 16.62 0.18
CA TRP A 35 -7.49 17.03 1.51
C TRP A 35 -7.39 18.55 1.63
N SER A 36 -8.49 19.21 2.02
CA SER A 36 -8.59 20.68 2.16
C SER A 36 -8.52 21.47 0.85
N ASN A 37 -8.87 20.86 -0.30
CA ASN A 37 -8.84 21.51 -1.63
C ASN A 37 -7.49 22.16 -2.00
N ARG A 38 -6.39 21.69 -1.38
CA ARG A 38 -5.04 22.18 -1.64
C ARG A 38 -4.14 21.00 -1.93
N ALA A 39 -3.35 21.12 -3.00
CA ALA A 39 -2.34 20.12 -3.32
C ALA A 39 -1.15 20.27 -2.35
N PHE A 40 -0.77 19.17 -1.71
CA PHE A 40 0.46 19.07 -0.94
C PHE A 40 1.60 18.46 -1.77
N SER A 41 2.84 18.66 -1.31
CA SER A 41 4.03 18.18 -2.01
C SER A 41 4.10 16.65 -2.08
N GLY A 42 4.65 16.13 -3.17
CA GLY A 42 4.85 14.69 -3.38
C GLY A 42 3.59 13.92 -3.80
N GLY A 43 2.54 14.63 -4.23
CA GLY A 43 1.46 14.06 -5.02
C GLY A 43 1.84 13.86 -6.50
N PRO A 44 0.88 13.43 -7.34
CA PRO A 44 1.03 13.20 -8.78
C PRO A 44 1.66 14.38 -9.53
N SER A 45 2.63 14.10 -10.41
CA SER A 45 3.46 15.12 -11.05
C SER A 45 2.96 15.53 -12.45
N PHE A 46 2.42 14.58 -13.21
CA PHE A 46 2.06 14.75 -14.62
C PHE A 46 0.55 14.56 -14.85
N GLY A 47 0.09 14.96 -16.03
CA GLY A 47 -1.30 14.76 -16.47
C GLY A 47 -2.28 15.86 -16.12
N THR A 48 -3.53 15.67 -16.56
CA THR A 48 -4.67 16.53 -16.20
C THR A 48 -5.05 16.35 -14.73
N ASP A 49 -5.91 17.22 -14.21
CA ASP A 49 -6.35 17.11 -12.80
C ASP A 49 -7.09 15.79 -12.53
N ASP A 50 -7.86 15.27 -13.50
CA ASP A 50 -8.52 13.97 -13.40
C ASP A 50 -7.50 12.81 -13.36
N GLU A 51 -6.46 12.88 -14.20
CA GLU A 51 -5.38 11.88 -14.23
C GLU A 51 -4.60 11.89 -12.91
N LYS A 52 -4.36 13.08 -12.34
CA LYS A 52 -3.75 13.22 -11.01
C LYS A 52 -4.65 12.65 -9.93
N SER A 53 -5.96 12.89 -9.97
CA SER A 53 -6.88 12.27 -9.00
C SER A 53 -6.90 10.75 -9.09
N CYS A 54 -6.83 10.18 -10.30
CA CYS A 54 -6.68 8.73 -10.50
C CYS A 54 -5.38 8.21 -9.87
N MET A 55 -4.26 8.85 -10.18
CA MET A 55 -2.95 8.47 -9.62
C MET A 55 -2.93 8.57 -8.10
N LEU A 56 -3.50 9.63 -7.53
CA LEU A 56 -3.56 9.84 -6.09
C LEU A 56 -4.37 8.74 -5.39
N LEU A 57 -5.50 8.34 -5.98
CA LEU A 57 -6.29 7.21 -5.47
C LEU A 57 -5.47 5.91 -5.49
N VAL A 58 -4.78 5.62 -6.59
CA VAL A 58 -3.89 4.45 -6.70
C VAL A 58 -2.80 4.48 -5.63
N MET A 59 -2.10 5.62 -5.48
CA MET A 59 -1.06 5.77 -4.45
C MET A 59 -1.61 5.53 -3.03
N ARG A 60 -2.81 6.02 -2.72
CA ARG A 60 -3.47 5.82 -1.41
C ARG A 60 -3.79 4.34 -1.18
N VAL A 61 -4.44 3.68 -2.15
CA VAL A 61 -4.79 2.25 -2.05
C VAL A 61 -3.54 1.40 -1.83
N LEU A 62 -2.48 1.65 -2.61
CA LEU A 62 -1.25 0.86 -2.49
C LEU A 62 -0.46 1.15 -1.22
N SER A 63 -0.62 2.34 -0.61
CA SER A 63 0.01 2.67 0.68
C SER A 63 -0.52 1.86 1.86
N ILE A 64 -1.62 1.11 1.70
CA ILE A 64 -2.18 0.21 2.72
C ILE A 64 -1.42 -1.14 2.74
N VAL A 65 -0.58 -1.39 1.74
CA VAL A 65 0.20 -2.62 1.63
C VAL A 65 1.57 -2.42 2.27
N PRO A 66 2.01 -3.31 3.20
CA PRO A 66 3.34 -3.22 3.78
C PRO A 66 4.40 -3.47 2.72
N LEU A 67 5.40 -2.60 2.60
CA LEU A 67 6.52 -2.79 1.67
C LEU A 67 7.57 -3.73 2.28
N ASN A 68 8.07 -4.70 1.50
CA ASN A 68 9.05 -5.66 1.98
C ASN A 68 10.47 -5.07 1.89
N PHE A 69 11.13 -4.85 3.02
CA PHE A 69 12.51 -4.36 3.05
C PHE A 69 13.53 -5.50 3.11
N GLN A 70 14.68 -5.31 2.47
CA GLN A 70 15.78 -6.26 2.50
C GLN A 70 16.48 -6.20 3.86
N VAL A 71 16.59 -7.34 4.54
CA VAL A 71 17.44 -7.47 5.72
C VAL A 71 18.87 -7.72 5.23
N ARG A 72 19.73 -6.70 5.27
CA ARG A 72 21.17 -6.88 5.06
C ARG A 72 21.81 -7.37 6.36
N ILE A 73 22.08 -8.67 6.44
CA ILE A 73 23.04 -9.21 7.41
C ILE A 73 24.42 -8.95 6.80
N LEU A 74 25.23 -8.12 7.44
CA LEU A 74 26.60 -7.84 6.99
C LEU A 74 27.46 -9.10 7.16
N SER A 75 27.48 -9.99 6.18
CA SER A 75 28.49 -11.04 6.05
C SER A 75 29.68 -10.49 5.24
N GLY A 76 30.52 -9.71 5.92
CA GLY A 76 31.81 -9.25 5.39
C GLY A 76 32.93 -9.56 6.38
N ASN A 77 34.07 -10.05 5.90
CA ASN A 77 35.26 -10.33 6.70
C ASN A 77 35.65 -9.08 7.52
N ILE A 78 35.64 -9.23 8.84
CA ILE A 78 35.87 -8.14 9.78
C ILE A 78 37.38 -7.81 9.77
N SER A 79 37.76 -6.70 9.15
CA SER A 79 39.03 -6.04 9.46
C SER A 79 38.89 -5.29 10.79
N SER A 80 39.73 -5.62 11.75
CA SER A 80 39.60 -5.35 13.19
C SER A 80 39.60 -3.88 13.67
N SER A 81 39.29 -2.89 12.83
CA SER A 81 39.37 -1.46 13.18
C SER A 81 38.04 -0.69 13.10
N SER A 82 36.89 -1.35 12.94
CA SER A 82 35.57 -0.69 12.87
C SER A 82 34.51 -1.31 13.80
N LEU A 83 34.92 -1.67 15.03
CA LEU A 83 34.07 -2.31 16.03
C LEU A 83 33.25 -1.31 16.88
N ILE A 84 32.36 -0.50 16.27
CA ILE A 84 31.27 0.17 17.04
C ILE A 84 29.93 0.28 16.25
N HIS A 85 29.57 -0.69 15.41
CA HIS A 85 28.17 -0.83 14.99
C HIS A 85 27.77 -2.30 14.95
N LEU A 86 27.49 -2.86 16.14
CA LEU A 86 26.79 -4.12 16.27
C LEU A 86 25.41 -4.02 15.58
N GLY A 87 25.24 -4.78 14.49
CA GLY A 87 24.09 -5.67 14.30
C GLY A 87 22.67 -5.11 14.35
N LEU A 88 22.45 -3.83 14.07
CA LEU A 88 21.11 -3.31 13.81
C LEU A 88 20.88 -3.30 12.29
N SER A 89 19.81 -3.95 11.85
CA SER A 89 19.29 -3.87 10.49
C SER A 89 19.34 -2.42 10.01
N GLN A 90 20.28 -2.09 9.13
CA GLN A 90 20.29 -0.78 8.48
C GLN A 90 19.17 -0.77 7.45
N SER A 91 17.94 -0.49 7.93
CA SER A 91 16.91 0.07 7.08
C SER A 91 17.49 1.37 6.55
N GLN A 92 17.81 1.39 5.26
CA GLN A 92 18.34 2.59 4.62
C GLN A 92 17.28 3.69 4.73
N ALA A 93 17.62 4.78 5.41
CA ALA A 93 16.70 5.91 5.56
C ALA A 93 16.40 6.49 4.17
N TRP A 94 15.10 6.73 3.92
CA TRP A 94 14.66 7.40 2.70
C TRP A 94 15.26 8.80 2.64
N SER A 95 15.99 9.11 1.57
CA SER A 95 16.70 10.38 1.39
C SER A 95 15.95 11.39 0.52
N ALA A 96 14.91 10.97 -0.19
CA ALA A 96 14.13 11.87 -1.03
C ALA A 96 13.06 12.63 -0.23
N PRO A 97 12.45 13.69 -0.81
CA PRO A 97 11.37 14.43 -0.15
C PRO A 97 10.20 13.50 0.23
N LEU A 98 9.63 13.74 1.42
CA LEU A 98 8.44 13.02 1.87
C LEU A 98 7.19 13.52 1.14
N SER A 99 6.31 12.59 0.76
CA SER A 99 4.99 12.93 0.21
C SER A 99 4.05 13.36 1.34
N ARG A 100 3.78 14.67 1.42
CA ARG A 100 2.85 15.23 2.43
C ARG A 100 1.43 14.75 2.20
N GLU A 101 1.03 14.57 0.94
CA GLU A 101 -0.24 13.92 0.59
C GLU A 101 -0.34 12.55 1.27
N LEU A 102 0.62 11.66 1.02
CA LEU A 102 0.57 10.32 1.60
C LEU A 102 0.77 10.32 3.12
N LEU A 103 1.47 11.30 3.71
CA LEU A 103 1.57 11.41 5.16
C LEU A 103 0.24 11.77 5.82
N VAL A 104 -0.56 12.66 5.22
CA VAL A 104 -1.92 12.93 5.68
C VAL A 104 -2.75 11.66 5.61
N PHE A 105 -2.72 10.96 4.47
CA PHE A 105 -3.39 9.67 4.34
C PHE A 105 -2.99 8.67 5.42
N ASN A 106 -1.69 8.51 5.62
CA ASN A 106 -1.10 7.54 6.53
C ASN A 106 -1.52 7.81 7.99
N SER A 107 -1.81 9.07 8.35
CA SER A 107 -2.37 9.36 9.68
C SER A 107 -3.71 8.67 9.92
N PHE A 108 -4.60 8.60 8.92
CA PHE A 108 -5.86 7.85 8.99
C PHE A 108 -5.60 6.36 9.09
N VAL A 109 -4.71 5.83 8.25
CA VAL A 109 -4.34 4.41 8.25
C VAL A 109 -3.82 4.00 9.62
N ARG A 110 -2.83 4.73 10.17
CA ARG A 110 -2.25 4.44 11.49
C ARG A 110 -3.27 4.54 12.62
N SER A 111 -4.11 5.57 12.58
CA SER A 111 -5.15 5.73 13.60
C SER A 111 -6.13 4.56 13.59
N LEU A 112 -6.55 4.10 12.41
CA LEU A 112 -7.44 2.97 12.24
C LEU A 112 -6.78 1.64 12.63
N THR A 113 -5.56 1.38 12.16
CA THR A 113 -4.79 0.17 12.50
C THR A 113 -4.65 0.03 14.02
N ARG A 114 -4.28 1.12 14.72
CA ARG A 114 -4.19 1.12 16.19
C ARG A 114 -5.54 0.87 16.86
N ALA A 115 -6.60 1.52 16.41
CA ALA A 115 -7.93 1.35 16.99
C ALA A 115 -8.41 -0.11 16.85
N LEU A 116 -8.23 -0.71 15.67
CA LEU A 116 -8.58 -2.11 15.41
C LEU A 116 -7.73 -3.06 16.26
N ARG A 117 -6.42 -2.80 16.36
CA ARG A 117 -5.51 -3.58 17.18
C ARG A 117 -5.90 -3.55 18.66
N THR A 118 -6.13 -2.36 19.22
CA THR A 118 -6.58 -2.18 20.60
C THR A 118 -7.92 -2.86 20.85
N LEU A 119 -8.87 -2.74 19.92
CA LEU A 119 -10.17 -3.42 20.04
C LEU A 119 -10.02 -4.93 20.16
N LEU A 120 -9.18 -5.54 19.32
CA LEU A 120 -8.93 -6.98 19.36
C LEU A 120 -8.25 -7.40 20.66
N GLU A 121 -7.18 -6.71 21.07
CA GLU A 121 -6.47 -7.02 22.31
C GLU A 121 -7.38 -6.91 23.55
N VAL A 122 -8.19 -5.86 23.63
CA VAL A 122 -9.14 -5.66 24.73
C VAL A 122 -10.26 -6.70 24.71
N THR A 123 -10.75 -7.07 23.53
CA THR A 123 -11.78 -8.11 23.39
C THR A 123 -11.25 -9.49 23.81
N SER A 124 -10.04 -9.85 23.35
CA SER A 124 -9.36 -11.08 23.74
C SER A 124 -9.07 -11.12 25.25
N LEU A 125 -8.61 -10.00 25.82
CA LEU A 125 -8.39 -9.89 27.26
C LEU A 125 -9.69 -10.03 28.05
N ASN A 126 -10.79 -9.41 27.60
CA ASN A 126 -12.09 -9.53 28.24
C ASN A 126 -12.60 -10.98 28.25
N MET A 127 -12.46 -11.71 27.13
CA MET A 127 -12.80 -13.15 27.06
C MET A 127 -11.97 -13.97 28.06
N LEU A 128 -10.67 -13.68 28.19
CA LEU A 128 -9.79 -14.36 29.13
C LEU A 128 -10.17 -14.08 30.60
N LEU A 129 -10.48 -12.82 30.93
CA LEU A 129 -10.83 -12.40 32.29
C LEU A 129 -12.21 -12.91 32.73
N ARG A 130 -13.20 -12.95 31.81
CA ARG A 130 -14.53 -13.51 32.09
C ARG A 130 -14.54 -15.03 32.24
N GLY A 131 -13.49 -15.71 31.79
CA GLY A 131 -13.45 -17.16 31.76
C GLY A 131 -14.15 -17.77 30.54
N ASP A 132 -14.49 -16.94 29.55
CA ASP A 132 -15.00 -17.37 28.23
C ASP A 132 -13.88 -18.00 27.36
N ALA A 133 -12.62 -17.93 27.82
CA ALA A 133 -11.46 -18.58 27.24
C ALA A 133 -10.66 -19.37 28.29
N ARG A 134 -9.86 -20.34 27.82
CA ARG A 134 -8.93 -21.13 28.68
C ARG A 134 -7.91 -20.20 29.34
N ARG A 135 -7.84 -20.20 30.68
CA ARG A 135 -6.96 -19.33 31.47
C ARG A 135 -5.58 -19.92 31.78
N ALA A 136 -5.48 -21.24 31.99
CA ALA A 136 -4.20 -21.91 32.21
C ALA A 136 -3.47 -22.07 30.87
N ARG A 137 -2.66 -21.06 30.52
CA ARG A 137 -1.93 -20.93 29.25
C ARG A 137 -0.51 -20.39 29.50
N ASP A 138 0.42 -20.85 28.67
CA ASP A 138 1.84 -20.50 28.62
C ASP A 138 2.23 -19.78 27.32
N ASP A 139 1.30 -19.66 26.37
CA ASP A 139 1.48 -19.17 25.00
C ASP A 139 0.88 -17.76 24.77
N LEU A 140 0.76 -16.94 25.82
CA LEU A 140 0.14 -15.59 25.74
C LEU A 140 0.88 -14.65 24.76
N LEU A 141 2.20 -14.78 24.66
CA LEU A 141 3.00 -13.99 23.71
C LEU A 141 2.68 -14.40 22.27
N ASP A 142 2.60 -15.70 22.00
CA ASP A 142 2.28 -16.23 20.67
C ASP A 142 0.88 -15.79 20.23
N ILE A 143 -0.09 -15.78 21.15
CA ILE A 143 -1.42 -15.22 20.88
C ILE A 143 -1.31 -13.75 20.48
N THR A 144 -0.58 -12.95 21.25
CA THR A 144 -0.41 -11.52 20.98
C THR A 144 0.23 -11.30 19.60
N LEU A 145 1.27 -12.07 19.25
CA LEU A 145 1.93 -11.99 17.95
C LEU A 145 1.05 -12.49 16.80
N SER A 146 0.11 -13.41 17.06
CA SER A 146 -0.80 -13.96 16.04
C SER A 146 -2.01 -13.06 15.74
N LEU A 147 -2.31 -12.08 16.60
CA LEU A 147 -3.38 -11.13 16.34
C LEU A 147 -3.04 -10.26 15.11
N PRO A 148 -4.03 -9.89 14.28
CA PRO A 148 -3.81 -9.07 13.09
C PRO A 148 -3.48 -7.62 13.44
N PHE A 149 -3.13 -6.82 12.43
CA PHE A 149 -2.82 -5.39 12.56
C PHE A 149 -1.62 -5.07 13.47
N GLN A 150 -0.69 -6.01 13.59
CA GLN A 150 0.52 -5.83 14.39
C GLN A 150 1.49 -4.82 13.75
N THR A 151 1.60 -4.83 12.43
CA THR A 151 2.55 -3.99 11.69
C THR A 151 1.86 -2.76 11.13
N GLU A 152 2.43 -1.59 11.42
CA GLU A 152 2.00 -0.34 10.80
C GLU A 152 2.62 -0.22 9.40
N VAL A 153 1.80 0.16 8.42
CA VAL A 153 2.27 0.44 7.07
C VAL A 153 2.79 1.88 6.97
N ASN A 154 3.83 2.06 6.18
CA ASN A 154 4.39 3.37 5.85
C ASN A 154 3.91 3.83 4.47
N THR A 155 4.26 5.05 4.08
CA THR A 155 3.90 5.62 2.77
C THR A 155 4.75 5.06 1.62
N GLY A 156 5.73 4.21 1.90
CA GLY A 156 6.76 3.79 0.95
C GLY A 156 6.19 3.08 -0.27
N PHE A 157 5.16 2.26 -0.09
CA PHE A 157 4.53 1.57 -1.21
C PHE A 157 3.82 2.54 -2.17
N GLY A 158 3.07 3.51 -1.65
CA GLY A 158 2.47 4.55 -2.50
C GLY A 158 3.51 5.39 -3.23
N VAL A 159 4.67 5.65 -2.61
CA VAL A 159 5.80 6.33 -3.26
C VAL A 159 6.44 5.45 -4.34
N LEU A 160 6.59 4.13 -4.11
CA LEU A 160 7.06 3.18 -5.12
C LEU A 160 6.18 3.19 -6.37
N ALA A 161 4.85 3.10 -6.18
CA ALA A 161 3.89 3.17 -7.28
C ALA A 161 3.95 4.52 -8.01
N LYS A 162 4.12 5.62 -7.26
CA LYS A 162 4.30 6.96 -7.85
C LYS A 162 5.54 7.01 -8.74
N VAL A 163 6.68 6.53 -8.24
CA VAL A 163 7.95 6.55 -8.99
C VAL A 163 7.82 5.76 -10.29
N TYR A 164 7.20 4.57 -10.25
CA TYR A 164 6.94 3.78 -11.45
C TYR A 164 6.08 4.54 -12.48
N LEU A 165 4.93 5.06 -12.06
CA LEU A 165 3.97 5.72 -12.94
C LEU A 165 4.50 7.07 -13.48
N ASP A 166 5.20 7.85 -12.67
CA ASP A 166 5.86 9.08 -13.10
C ASP A 166 7.00 8.78 -14.08
N ALA A 167 7.82 7.76 -13.83
CA ALA A 167 8.89 7.34 -14.73
C ALA A 167 8.34 6.90 -16.08
N LEU A 168 7.30 6.06 -16.09
CA LEU A 168 6.65 5.61 -17.32
C LEU A 168 6.06 6.78 -18.11
N THR A 169 5.38 7.71 -17.43
CA THR A 169 4.81 8.90 -18.08
C THR A 169 5.91 9.80 -18.66
N HIS A 170 7.01 9.97 -17.93
CA HIS A 170 8.15 10.76 -18.38
C HIS A 170 8.83 10.14 -19.62
N ILE A 171 9.06 8.81 -19.61
CA ILE A 171 9.61 8.08 -20.75
C ILE A 171 8.67 8.19 -21.97
N ASN A 172 7.36 8.17 -21.74
CA ASN A 172 6.34 8.36 -22.76
C ASN A 172 6.04 9.85 -23.04
N HIS A 173 7.09 10.68 -23.10
CA HIS A 173 7.04 12.10 -23.48
C HIS A 173 6.09 12.98 -22.64
N GLY A 174 5.91 12.64 -21.36
CA GLY A 174 5.03 13.38 -20.44
C GLY A 174 3.54 13.10 -20.62
N VAL A 175 3.19 12.07 -21.39
CA VAL A 175 1.79 11.66 -21.65
C VAL A 175 1.58 10.25 -21.12
N ARG A 176 0.41 9.95 -20.57
CA ARG A 176 0.09 8.58 -20.14
C ARG A 176 0.09 7.60 -21.33
N VAL A 177 0.46 6.35 -21.05
CA VAL A 177 0.24 5.25 -21.99
C VAL A 177 -1.27 4.99 -22.11
N ARG A 178 -1.76 4.86 -23.34
CA ARG A 178 -3.17 4.55 -23.63
C ARG A 178 -3.37 3.17 -24.24
N ASP A 179 -2.41 2.74 -25.06
CA ASP A 179 -2.39 1.42 -25.65
C ASP A 179 -1.23 0.61 -25.03
N PRO A 180 -1.52 -0.47 -24.27
CA PRO A 180 -0.49 -1.27 -23.62
C PRO A 180 0.41 -2.04 -24.59
N ILE A 181 0.00 -2.20 -25.85
CA ILE A 181 0.70 -3.03 -26.86
C ILE A 181 1.36 -2.14 -27.94
N ALA A 182 1.23 -0.81 -27.83
CA ALA A 182 1.89 0.10 -28.76
C ALA A 182 3.42 -0.07 -28.75
N GLU A 183 4.04 0.23 -29.89
CA GLU A 183 5.48 0.12 -30.08
C GLU A 183 6.25 0.95 -29.03
N GLY A 184 7.29 0.36 -28.45
CA GLY A 184 8.11 0.98 -27.41
C GLY A 184 7.50 0.98 -26.00
N VAL A 185 6.20 0.70 -25.83
CA VAL A 185 5.57 0.72 -24.49
C VAL A 185 6.12 -0.38 -23.57
N ALA A 186 6.37 -1.57 -24.09
CA ALA A 186 6.96 -2.66 -23.31
C ALA A 186 8.36 -2.31 -22.77
N GLU A 187 9.19 -1.68 -23.60
CA GLU A 187 10.52 -1.20 -23.21
C GLU A 187 10.42 -0.07 -22.20
N ALA A 188 9.49 0.89 -22.39
CA ALA A 188 9.25 1.97 -21.45
C ALA A 188 8.81 1.45 -20.06
N LYS A 189 7.96 0.42 -20.01
CA LYS A 189 7.56 -0.25 -18.76
C LYS A 189 8.75 -0.93 -18.08
N ALA A 190 9.59 -1.63 -18.84
CA ALA A 190 10.79 -2.27 -18.31
C ALA A 190 11.78 -1.24 -17.73
N LEU A 191 12.04 -0.15 -18.45
CA LEU A 191 12.89 0.95 -17.98
C LEU A 191 12.33 1.63 -16.72
N ALA A 192 11.01 1.84 -16.64
CA ALA A 192 10.38 2.38 -15.43
C ALA A 192 10.53 1.44 -14.22
N LEU A 193 10.49 0.13 -14.43
CA LEU A 193 10.78 -0.88 -13.40
C LEU A 193 12.26 -0.88 -12.99
N ASP A 194 13.19 -0.70 -13.92
CA ASP A 194 14.62 -0.57 -13.64
C ASP A 194 14.90 0.66 -12.75
N ILE A 195 14.27 1.80 -13.07
CA ILE A 195 14.34 3.02 -12.24
C ILE A 195 13.86 2.75 -10.80
N CYS A 196 12.82 1.94 -10.62
CA CYS A 196 12.36 1.56 -9.29
C CYS A 196 13.40 0.70 -8.55
N GLU A 197 14.07 -0.21 -9.25
CA GLU A 197 15.11 -1.04 -8.66
C GLU A 197 16.33 -0.22 -8.20
N GLU A 198 16.72 0.78 -9.00
CA GLU A 198 17.81 1.71 -8.66
C GLU A 198 17.42 2.66 -7.53
N THR A 199 16.17 3.15 -7.50
CA THR A 199 15.71 4.12 -6.50
C THR A 199 15.49 3.49 -5.13
N PHE A 200 15.02 2.23 -5.08
CA PHE A 200 14.61 1.56 -3.84
C PHE A 200 15.57 0.43 -3.43
N THR A 201 16.85 0.75 -3.24
CA THR A 201 17.91 -0.21 -2.86
C THR A 201 17.68 -0.94 -1.54
N GLY A 202 16.85 -0.38 -0.65
CA GLY A 202 16.47 -1.00 0.63
C GLY A 202 15.27 -1.95 0.54
N VAL A 203 14.57 -1.98 -0.59
CA VAL A 203 13.37 -2.79 -0.82
C VAL A 203 13.75 -4.12 -1.43
N LYS A 204 13.16 -5.21 -0.95
CA LYS A 204 13.38 -6.55 -1.46
C LYS A 204 12.56 -6.73 -2.75
N PHE A 205 13.26 -6.95 -3.87
CA PHE A 205 12.67 -7.13 -5.21
C PHE A 205 11.68 -6.02 -5.62
N PRO A 206 12.13 -4.77 -5.81
CA PRO A 206 11.24 -3.61 -6.07
C PRO A 206 10.28 -3.82 -7.25
N LYS A 207 10.74 -4.47 -8.33
CA LYS A 207 9.91 -4.79 -9.51
C LYS A 207 8.71 -5.67 -9.16
N GLN A 208 8.95 -6.73 -8.40
CA GLN A 208 7.91 -7.66 -7.96
C GLN A 208 6.96 -7.00 -6.94
N GLU A 209 7.46 -6.05 -6.15
CA GLU A 209 6.61 -5.25 -5.27
C GLU A 209 5.65 -4.36 -6.07
N VAL A 210 6.08 -3.75 -7.18
CA VAL A 210 5.16 -3.00 -8.07
C VAL A 210 4.02 -3.89 -8.58
N GLU A 211 4.33 -5.06 -9.13
CA GLU A 211 3.34 -6.05 -9.57
C GLU A 211 2.42 -6.50 -8.42
N ARG A 212 2.99 -6.71 -7.23
CA ARG A 212 2.21 -7.06 -6.03
C ARG A 212 1.22 -5.97 -5.65
N GLY A 213 1.61 -4.71 -5.82
CA GLY A 213 0.72 -3.57 -5.62
C GLY A 213 -0.47 -3.62 -6.56
N PHE A 214 -0.23 -3.77 -7.86
CA PHE A 214 -1.33 -3.81 -8.84
C PHE A 214 -2.25 -5.02 -8.69
N ARG A 215 -1.73 -6.17 -8.23
CA ARG A 215 -2.60 -7.29 -7.82
C ARG A 215 -3.49 -6.93 -6.63
N PHE A 216 -2.98 -6.19 -5.65
CA PHE A 216 -3.80 -5.70 -4.54
C PHE A 216 -4.85 -4.69 -5.02
N TRP A 217 -4.51 -3.85 -6.00
CA TRP A 217 -5.48 -2.97 -6.64
C TRP A 217 -6.65 -3.77 -7.25
N ASP A 218 -6.39 -4.83 -8.01
CA ASP A 218 -7.44 -5.69 -8.60
C ASP A 218 -8.38 -6.29 -7.54
N VAL A 219 -7.81 -6.71 -6.40
CA VAL A 219 -8.56 -7.19 -5.23
C VAL A 219 -9.48 -6.08 -4.70
N THR A 220 -8.96 -4.87 -4.50
CA THR A 220 -9.75 -3.75 -3.97
C THR A 220 -10.84 -3.31 -4.95
N LEU A 221 -10.57 -3.31 -6.25
CA LEU A 221 -11.57 -2.99 -7.27
C LEU A 221 -12.70 -4.03 -7.30
N THR A 222 -12.35 -5.32 -7.19
CA THR A 222 -13.34 -6.40 -7.05
C THR A 222 -14.21 -6.18 -5.82
N ALA A 223 -13.60 -5.83 -4.69
CA ALA A 223 -14.33 -5.53 -3.46
C ALA A 223 -15.24 -4.30 -3.60
N MET A 224 -14.79 -3.23 -4.25
CA MET A 224 -15.58 -2.02 -4.50
C MET A 224 -16.78 -2.30 -5.41
N ARG A 225 -16.60 -3.06 -6.48
CA ARG A 225 -17.69 -3.51 -7.37
C ARG A 225 -18.73 -4.32 -6.60
N GLN A 226 -18.30 -5.20 -5.69
CA GLN A 226 -19.21 -5.97 -4.84
C GLN A 226 -19.94 -5.09 -3.81
N LEU A 227 -19.25 -4.13 -3.18
CA LEU A 227 -19.91 -3.19 -2.28
C LEU A 227 -20.96 -2.34 -3.01
N HIS A 228 -20.67 -1.94 -4.25
CA HIS A 228 -21.61 -1.18 -5.06
C HIS A 228 -22.84 -2.01 -5.43
N SER A 229 -22.66 -3.26 -5.83
CA SER A 229 -23.80 -4.16 -6.14
C SER A 229 -24.70 -4.43 -4.93
N GLU A 230 -24.15 -4.36 -3.72
CA GLU A 230 -24.88 -4.43 -2.44
C GLU A 230 -25.49 -3.08 -1.99
N GLY A 231 -25.27 -1.98 -2.72
CA GLY A 231 -25.72 -0.64 -2.33
C GLY A 231 -24.99 -0.07 -1.11
N ALA A 232 -23.82 -0.60 -0.77
CA ALA A 232 -23.05 -0.24 0.42
C ALA A 232 -22.09 0.95 0.22
N VAL A 233 -21.92 1.41 -1.03
CA VAL A 233 -21.10 2.58 -1.39
C VAL A 233 -21.84 3.46 -2.39
N LEU A 234 -21.49 4.75 -2.40
CA LEU A 234 -22.05 5.75 -3.32
C LEU A 234 -21.55 5.52 -4.75
N GLN A 235 -22.39 5.87 -5.74
CA GLN A 235 -22.05 5.80 -7.17
C GLN A 235 -20.78 6.60 -7.50
N GLU A 236 -20.70 7.83 -6.99
CA GLU A 236 -19.54 8.72 -7.22
C GLU A 236 -18.22 8.07 -6.77
N LEU A 237 -18.26 7.28 -5.70
CA LEU A 237 -17.05 6.63 -5.20
C LEU A 237 -16.60 5.49 -6.12
N ILE A 238 -17.52 4.63 -6.56
CA ILE A 238 -17.15 3.56 -7.50
C ILE A 238 -16.72 4.13 -8.86
N ASP A 239 -17.32 5.22 -9.32
CA ASP A 239 -16.92 5.89 -10.56
C ASP A 239 -15.47 6.36 -10.51
N GLN A 240 -14.99 6.84 -9.35
CA GLN A 240 -13.56 7.18 -9.16
C GLN A 240 -12.65 5.96 -9.31
N PHE A 241 -13.05 4.80 -8.79
CA PHE A 241 -12.26 3.56 -8.91
C PHE A 241 -12.25 3.04 -10.35
N GLU A 242 -13.37 3.08 -11.06
CA GLU A 242 -13.45 2.67 -12.47
C GLU A 242 -12.67 3.63 -13.39
N ALA A 243 -12.73 4.95 -13.12
CA ALA A 243 -11.92 5.93 -13.83
C ALA A 243 -10.42 5.71 -13.59
N ALA A 244 -10.03 5.42 -12.35
CA ALA A 244 -8.66 5.10 -11.99
C ALA A 244 -8.20 3.77 -12.63
N GLU A 245 -9.07 2.76 -12.72
CA GLU A 245 -8.79 1.51 -13.44
C GLU A 245 -8.54 1.77 -14.93
N ALA A 246 -9.45 2.48 -15.59
CA ALA A 246 -9.32 2.80 -17.01
C ALA A 246 -8.07 3.63 -17.30
N TRP A 247 -7.67 4.49 -16.36
CA TRP A 247 -6.41 5.22 -16.43
C TRP A 247 -5.19 4.32 -16.23
N LEU A 248 -5.22 3.44 -15.22
CA LEU A 248 -4.09 2.62 -14.80
C LEU A 248 -3.82 1.42 -15.70
N ALA A 249 -4.86 0.76 -16.23
CA ALA A 249 -4.75 -0.53 -16.91
C ALA A 249 -3.72 -0.57 -18.05
N PRO A 250 -3.61 0.42 -18.95
CA PRO A 250 -2.60 0.41 -20.00
C PRO A 250 -1.16 0.52 -19.48
N MET A 251 -0.98 1.11 -18.29
CA MET A 251 0.31 1.41 -17.68
C MET A 251 0.83 0.31 -16.76
N ARG A 252 0.06 -0.76 -16.51
CA ARG A 252 0.53 -1.86 -15.66
C ARG A 252 1.70 -2.61 -16.31
N PRO A 253 2.67 -3.10 -15.51
CA PRO A 253 3.72 -4.01 -15.97
C PRO A 253 3.18 -5.24 -16.69
#